data_AF-U7R0D4-F1
#
_entry.id   AF-U7R0D4-F1
#
_cell.length_a   1.000
_cell.length_b   1.000
_cell.length_c   1.000
_cell.angle_alpha   90.00
_cell.angle_beta   90.00
_cell.angle_gamma   90.00
#
_symmetry.space_group_name_H-M   'P 1'
#
loop_
_entity.id
_entity.type
_entity.pdbx_description
1 polymer ?
#
loop_
_entity_poly.entity_id
_entity_poly.type
_entity_poly.pdbx_seq_one_letter_code
_entity_poly.pdbx_strand_id
1 'polypeptide(L)'
;MVNDFKKQSNPFSTGGGGVNFETRVQAVFLIALLASLYVPCLSATMKANKIKFQGKYDSIHTDDFILYASDDYGNESKLFAQIKHEITISDSSS
;
A
#
# COMPACT_ATOMS: atom_id res chain seq x y z
N MET A 1 -9.32 14.72 -40.23
CA MET A 1 -8.72 13.46 -39.72
C MET A 1 -8.07 13.79 -38.39
N VAL A 2 -8.65 13.29 -37.30
CA VAL A 2 -8.11 13.48 -35.94
C VAL A 2 -6.99 12.47 -35.76
N ASN A 3 -5.76 12.95 -35.54
CA ASN A 3 -4.63 12.08 -35.27
C ASN A 3 -4.87 11.37 -33.92
N ASP A 4 -5.20 10.08 -33.98
CA ASP A 4 -5.02 9.16 -32.86
C ASP A 4 -3.53 9.09 -32.53
N PHE A 5 -3.06 10.03 -31.71
CA PHE A 5 -1.84 9.84 -30.95
C PHE A 5 -2.08 8.66 -30.03
N LYS A 6 -1.82 7.46 -30.54
CA LYS A 6 -1.76 6.19 -29.83
C LYS A 6 -1.02 6.47 -28.52
N LYS A 7 -1.78 6.54 -27.43
CA LYS A 7 -1.33 6.99 -26.11
C LYS A 7 -0.05 6.23 -25.78
N GLN A 8 1.10 6.87 -26.00
CA GLN A 8 2.39 6.21 -25.92
C GLN A 8 2.55 5.77 -24.47
N SER A 9 2.50 4.45 -24.25
CA SER A 9 2.63 3.87 -22.92
C SER A 9 3.94 4.37 -22.33
N ASN A 10 3.88 5.06 -21.19
CA ASN A 10 5.08 5.58 -20.56
C ASN A 10 6.02 4.41 -20.19
N PRO A 11 7.36 4.63 -20.15
CA PRO A 11 8.32 3.58 -19.82
C PRO A 11 8.06 2.91 -18.46
N PHE A 12 7.39 3.62 -17.56
CA PHE A 12 6.97 3.12 -16.27
C PHE A 12 5.98 1.94 -16.39
N SER A 13 4.99 2.05 -17.28
CA SER A 13 3.96 1.02 -17.48
C SER A 13 4.46 -0.19 -18.28
N THR A 14 5.44 -0.02 -19.17
CA THR A 14 6.00 -1.11 -19.99
C THR A 14 7.23 -1.79 -19.37
N GLY A 15 7.87 -1.17 -18.37
CA GLY A 15 9.06 -1.68 -17.69
C GLY A 15 8.84 -2.22 -16.27
N GLY A 16 7.60 -2.50 -15.87
CA GLY A 16 7.29 -3.02 -14.52
C GLY A 16 7.39 -1.97 -13.39
N GLY A 17 7.30 -0.68 -13.72
CA GLY A 17 7.36 0.41 -12.74
C GLY A 17 6.30 0.32 -11.65
N GLY A 18 5.08 -0.10 -12.00
CA GLY A 18 3.99 -0.30 -11.02
C GLY A 18 4.35 -1.34 -9.95
N VAL A 19 4.80 -2.53 -10.39
CA VAL A 19 5.22 -3.62 -9.49
C VAL A 19 6.40 -3.19 -8.62
N ASN A 20 7.38 -2.47 -9.20
CA ASN A 20 8.51 -1.94 -8.44
C ASN A 20 8.08 -0.91 -7.40
N PHE A 21 7.11 -0.06 -7.72
CA PHE A 21 6.54 0.92 -6.80
C PHE A 21 5.83 0.21 -5.63
N GLU A 22 4.93 -0.72 -5.94
CA GLU A 22 4.22 -1.53 -4.94
C GLU A 22 5.20 -2.25 -4.01
N THR A 23 6.18 -2.95 -4.58
CA THR A 23 7.23 -3.67 -3.82
C THR A 23 8.02 -2.73 -2.92
N ARG A 24 8.37 -1.54 -3.39
CA ARG A 24 9.13 -0.55 -2.57
C ARG A 24 8.29 -0.02 -1.42
N VAL A 25 7.03 0.30 -1.64
CA VAL A 25 6.12 0.74 -0.58
C VAL A 25 5.95 -0.38 0.46
N GLN A 26 5.69 -1.62 0.02
CA GLN A 26 5.63 -2.79 0.89
C GLN A 26 6.92 -2.98 1.71
N ALA A 27 8.09 -2.81 1.10
CA ALA A 27 9.38 -2.94 1.77
C ALA A 27 9.58 -1.90 2.88
N VAL A 28 9.10 -0.66 2.69
CA VAL A 28 9.18 0.39 3.74
C VAL A 28 8.42 -0.04 5.00
N PHE A 29 7.21 -0.61 4.84
CA PHE A 29 6.43 -1.10 5.98
C PHE A 29 7.03 -2.35 6.62
N LEU A 30 7.69 -3.21 5.83
CA LEU A 30 8.46 -4.33 6.38
C LEU A 30 9.66 -3.83 7.21
N ILE A 31 10.37 -2.81 6.75
CA ILE A 31 11.46 -2.18 7.50
C ILE A 31 10.91 -1.58 8.79
N ALA A 32 9.75 -0.91 8.75
CA ALA A 32 9.11 -0.37 9.95
C ALA A 32 8.84 -1.46 11.00
N LEU A 33 8.40 -2.65 10.57
CA LEU A 33 8.27 -3.81 11.46
C LEU A 33 9.62 -4.26 12.03
N LEU A 34 10.61 -4.51 11.17
CA LEU A 34 11.91 -5.06 11.58
C LEU A 34 12.69 -4.11 12.51
N ALA A 35 12.55 -2.81 12.31
CA ALA A 35 13.17 -1.79 13.13
C ALA A 35 12.27 -1.29 14.27
N SER A 36 11.08 -1.88 14.46
CA SER A 36 10.09 -1.48 15.47
C SER A 36 9.78 0.03 15.45
N LEU A 37 9.72 0.60 14.25
CA LEU A 37 9.46 2.01 14.02
C LEU A 37 7.97 2.33 14.15
N TYR A 38 7.71 3.62 14.31
CA TYR A 38 6.36 4.15 14.21
C TYR A 38 5.79 4.00 12.81
N VAL A 39 4.50 3.71 12.75
CA VAL A 39 3.80 3.42 11.50
C VAL A 39 3.23 4.71 10.91
N PRO A 40 3.61 5.07 9.66
CA PRO A 40 2.96 6.17 8.95
C PRO A 40 1.45 5.97 8.88
N CYS A 41 0.69 7.07 8.97
CA CYS A 41 -0.78 7.07 8.93
C CYS A 41 -1.49 6.50 10.18
N LEU A 42 -0.75 6.13 11.23
CA LEU A 42 -1.30 5.82 12.57
C LEU A 42 -0.90 6.90 13.59
N SER A 43 -1.39 6.77 14.84
CA SER A 43 -0.96 7.63 15.96
C SER A 43 0.56 7.55 16.16
N ALA A 44 1.16 8.66 16.59
CA ALA A 44 2.61 8.81 16.78
C ALA A 44 3.24 7.82 17.76
N THR A 45 2.44 7.10 18.55
CA THR A 45 2.89 6.07 19.50
C THR A 45 2.83 4.65 18.95
N MET A 46 2.19 4.43 17.80
CA MET A 46 1.91 3.10 17.27
C MET A 46 3.12 2.52 16.55
N LYS A 47 3.67 1.41 17.07
CA LYS A 47 4.81 0.70 16.49
C LYS A 47 4.33 -0.56 15.77
N ALA A 48 4.92 -0.85 14.60
CA ALA A 48 4.61 -2.05 13.84
C ALA A 48 5.02 -3.30 14.63
N ASN A 49 4.10 -4.26 14.78
CA ASN A 49 4.37 -5.53 15.47
C ASN A 49 4.09 -6.77 14.60
N LYS A 50 3.30 -6.62 13.53
CA LYS A 50 3.03 -7.68 12.56
C LYS A 50 2.62 -7.12 11.21
N ILE A 51 3.07 -7.76 10.14
CA ILE A 51 2.61 -7.48 8.78
C ILE A 51 2.11 -8.78 8.13
N LYS A 52 1.00 -8.71 7.42
CA LYS A 52 0.48 -9.77 6.56
C LYS A 52 0.46 -9.26 5.13
N PHE A 53 1.37 -9.74 4.30
CA PHE A 53 1.26 -9.57 2.85
C PHE A 53 0.18 -10.49 2.33
N GLN A 54 -0.57 -10.03 1.34
CA GLN A 54 -1.60 -10.84 0.77
C GLN A 54 -1.03 -11.96 -0.09
N GLY A 55 -1.20 -13.18 0.42
CA GLY A 55 -1.60 -14.31 -0.40
C GLY A 55 -3.05 -14.61 -0.07
N LYS A 56 -3.95 -14.47 -1.04
CA LYS A 56 -5.40 -14.79 -1.05
C LYS A 56 -5.89 -15.91 -0.10
N TYR A 57 -5.92 -15.69 1.22
CA TYR A 57 -6.34 -16.74 2.16
C TYR A 57 -7.17 -16.27 3.38
N ASP A 58 -7.36 -14.97 3.63
CA ASP A 58 -7.86 -14.49 4.94
C ASP A 58 -9.14 -13.62 4.88
N SER A 59 -9.98 -13.74 3.83
CA SER A 59 -11.32 -13.10 3.75
C SER A 59 -11.34 -11.55 3.74
N ILE A 60 -10.20 -10.88 3.72
CA ILE A 60 -10.08 -9.42 3.73
C ILE A 60 -9.76 -8.93 2.33
N HIS A 61 -10.66 -8.13 1.75
CA HIS A 61 -10.51 -7.44 0.46
C HIS A 61 -9.62 -6.19 0.60
N THR A 62 -8.36 -6.39 0.98
CA THR A 62 -7.34 -5.47 0.46
C THR A 62 -6.62 -6.22 -0.69
N ASP A 63 -5.74 -5.57 -1.47
CA ASP A 63 -4.93 -6.21 -2.53
C ASP A 63 -3.42 -6.33 -2.20
N ASP A 64 -2.89 -5.55 -1.23
CA ASP A 64 -1.46 -5.57 -0.88
C ASP A 64 -1.14 -6.17 0.51
N PHE A 65 -1.45 -5.46 1.60
CA PHE A 65 -1.07 -5.90 2.95
C PHE A 65 -1.95 -5.35 4.08
N ILE A 66 -1.87 -6.01 5.23
CA ILE A 66 -2.43 -5.56 6.50
C ILE A 66 -1.29 -5.44 7.50
N LEU A 67 -1.16 -4.28 8.12
CA LEU A 67 -0.20 -4.05 9.19
C LEU A 67 -0.94 -3.90 10.52
N TYR A 68 -0.43 -4.56 11.55
CA TYR A 68 -0.88 -4.47 12.92
C TYR A 68 0.18 -3.71 13.72
N ALA A 69 -0.30 -2.77 14.53
CA ALA A 69 0.52 -1.93 15.37
C ALA A 69 -0.06 -1.88 16.77
N SER A 70 0.80 -1.61 17.74
CA SER A 70 0.40 -1.37 19.12
C SER A 70 1.22 -0.24 19.72
N ASP A 71 0.65 0.45 20.70
CA ASP A 71 1.41 1.33 21.58
C ASP A 71 1.94 0.59 22.82
N ASP A 72 2.71 1.30 23.64
CA ASP A 72 3.30 0.75 24.85
C ASP A 72 2.25 0.47 25.96
N TYR A 73 0.99 0.90 25.77
CA TYR A 73 -0.16 0.64 26.67
C TYR A 73 -1.01 -0.55 26.23
N GLY A 74 -0.67 -1.20 25.11
CA GLY A 74 -1.39 -2.33 24.56
C GLY A 74 -2.61 -1.96 23.72
N ASN A 75 -2.79 -0.68 23.36
CA ASN A 75 -3.82 -0.30 22.40
C ASN A 75 -3.41 -0.78 21.01
N GLU A 76 -4.33 -1.41 20.28
CA GLU A 76 -4.06 -1.95 18.95
C GLU A 76 -4.62 -1.05 17.84
N SER A 77 -3.94 -1.04 16.70
CA SER A 77 -4.39 -0.39 15.47
C SER A 77 -4.04 -1.25 14.25
N LYS A 78 -4.85 -1.13 13.20
CA LYS A 78 -4.68 -1.88 11.96
C LYS A 78 -4.68 -0.93 10.77
N LEU A 79 -3.70 -1.08 9.90
CA LEU A 79 -3.61 -0.39 8.61
C LEU A 79 -3.92 -1.42 7.51
N PHE A 80 -5.00 -1.17 6.77
CA PHE A 80 -5.35 -1.90 5.55
C PHE A 80 -4.82 -1.09 4.37
N ALA A 81 -3.79 -1.59 3.69
CA ALA A 81 -3.10 -0.84 2.65
C ALA A 81 -3.43 -1.39 1.26
N GLN A 82 -3.80 -0.49 0.35
CA GLN A 82 -3.86 -0.74 -1.08
C GLN A 82 -2.94 0.28 -1.76
N ILE A 83 -1.96 -0.21 -2.50
CA ILE A 83 -0.91 0.58 -3.10
C ILE A 83 -1.24 0.73 -4.58
N LYS A 84 -1.39 1.99 -5.01
CA LYS A 84 -1.55 2.34 -6.41
C LYS A 84 -0.60 3.45 -6.76
N HIS A 85 0.09 3.31 -7.89
CA HIS A 85 0.96 4.38 -8.40
C HIS A 85 0.16 5.62 -8.81
N GLU A 86 -1.03 5.43 -9.36
CA GLU A 86 -1.98 6.50 -9.68
C GLU A 86 -3.32 6.21 -9.01
N ILE A 87 -3.88 7.24 -8.36
CA ILE A 87 -5.19 7.17 -7.73
C ILE A 87 -6.15 7.99 -8.60
N THR A 88 -7.16 7.34 -9.17
CA THR A 88 -8.27 8.01 -9.82
C THR A 88 -9.42 8.13 -8.85
N ILE A 89 -9.80 9.36 -8.52
CA ILE A 89 -11.01 9.65 -7.74
C ILE A 89 -12.10 9.98 -8.76
N SER A 90 -13.04 9.05 -8.95
CA SER A 90 -14.23 9.26 -9.77
C SER A 90 -15.41 9.65 -8.88
N ASP A 91 -16.23 10.60 -9.32
CA ASP A 91 -17.54 10.83 -8.71
C ASP A 91 -18.37 9.55 -8.81
N SER A 92 -18.89 9.09 -7.67
CA SER A 92 -19.92 8.06 -7.66
C SER A 92 -21.23 8.71 -8.11
N SER A 93 -21.40 8.83 -9.43
CA SER A 93 -22.71 9.13 -9.99
C SER A 93 -23.59 7.90 -9.76
N SER A 94 -24.64 8.11 -8.96
CA SER A 94 -25.62 7.14 -8.46
C SER A 94 -26.21 6.17 -9.49
#